data_AF-A0A358DKG7-F1
#
_entry.id   AF-A0A358DKG7-F1
#
_cell.length_a   1.000
_cell.length_b   1.000
_cell.length_c   1.000
_cell.angle_alpha   90.00
_cell.angle_beta   90.00
_cell.angle_gamma   90.00
#
_symmetry.space_group_name_H-M   'P 1'
#
loop_
_entity.id
_entity.type
_entity.pdbx_description
1 polymer ?
#
loop_
_entity_poly.entity_id
_entity_poly.type
_entity_poly.pdbx_seq_one_letter_code
_entity_poly.pdbx_strand_id
1 'polypeptide(L)'
;QSGHASQPWPGFAIQDLTEGLARLRAQPFDIELRPEAREMLRRTAVGAGFPKAFFMERGWFVTGAMTRRRSSNASVRNTCVVTSLQAGGPRPNVVPSKASAVLDCRTLPGTDSAAFLESVKERLAIDGVKIEVIDITQGTASPWTSQLFGAFERHLTGGVVVPVVSPGSTDSSFLREAGVDYVYGITPIMITSEELATLHGAHERVRRKELGAGLLRLTRILIDVCVAKRPQMGS
;
A
#
# COMPACT_ATOMS: atom_id res chain seq x y z
N GLN A 1 -26.34 -10.06 23.91
CA GLN A 1 -27.71 -9.86 24.46
C GLN A 1 -27.95 -8.36 24.66
N SER A 2 -29.19 -7.88 24.61
CA SER A 2 -29.52 -6.49 24.96
C SER A 2 -29.93 -6.37 26.41
N GLY A 3 -29.68 -5.24 27.06
CA GLY A 3 -30.01 -5.05 28.47
C GLY A 3 -30.11 -3.59 28.89
N HIS A 4 -30.56 -3.37 30.11
CA HIS A 4 -30.72 -2.03 30.66
C HIS A 4 -29.37 -1.50 31.14
N ALA A 5 -28.99 -0.28 30.75
CA ALA A 5 -27.67 0.28 31.05
C ALA A 5 -27.39 0.45 32.56
N SER A 6 -28.42 0.48 33.41
CA SER A 6 -28.25 0.53 34.87
C SER A 6 -27.84 -0.81 35.51
N GLN A 7 -27.81 -1.90 34.73
CA GLN A 7 -27.42 -3.23 35.18
C GLN A 7 -26.28 -3.72 34.27
N PRO A 8 -25.08 -3.15 34.38
CA PRO A 8 -23.97 -3.56 33.51
C PRO A 8 -23.53 -4.99 33.83
N TRP A 9 -23.13 -5.72 32.79
CA TRP A 9 -22.48 -7.02 32.90
C TRP A 9 -21.21 -7.03 32.04
N PRO A 10 -20.21 -7.88 32.31
CA PRO A 10 -19.02 -7.99 31.47
C PRO A 10 -19.36 -8.54 30.08
N GLY A 11 -18.68 -8.06 29.03
CA GLY A 11 -18.73 -8.67 27.70
C GLY A 11 -20.03 -8.42 26.93
N PHE A 12 -20.42 -7.16 26.80
CA PHE A 12 -21.47 -6.76 25.85
C PHE A 12 -20.85 -6.30 24.53
N ALA A 13 -21.62 -6.40 23.44
CA ALA A 13 -21.12 -6.29 22.07
C ALA A 13 -20.25 -5.05 21.77
N ILE A 14 -20.63 -3.89 22.32
CA ILE A 14 -19.82 -2.66 22.16
C ILE A 14 -18.47 -2.81 22.88
N GLN A 15 -18.49 -3.26 24.13
CA GLN A 15 -17.28 -3.41 24.93
C GLN A 15 -16.31 -4.38 24.26
N ASP A 16 -16.76 -5.59 23.92
CA ASP A 16 -15.92 -6.61 23.27
C ASP A 16 -15.31 -6.11 21.96
N LEU A 17 -16.12 -5.45 21.12
CA LEU A 17 -15.64 -4.89 19.86
C LEU A 17 -14.61 -3.78 20.09
N THR A 18 -14.89 -2.83 20.99
CA THR A 18 -13.97 -1.72 21.26
C THR A 18 -12.65 -2.19 21.86
N GLU A 19 -12.67 -3.17 22.76
CA GLU A 19 -11.47 -3.78 23.33
C GLU A 19 -10.68 -4.55 22.28
N GLY A 20 -11.34 -5.36 21.44
CA GLY A 20 -10.66 -6.08 20.36
C GLY A 20 -10.03 -5.14 19.33
N LEU A 21 -10.73 -4.08 18.92
CA LEU A 21 -10.17 -3.05 18.04
C LEU A 21 -8.98 -2.32 18.70
N ALA A 22 -9.03 -2.09 20.02
CA ALA A 22 -7.92 -1.52 20.76
C ALA A 22 -6.70 -2.47 20.80
N ARG A 23 -6.92 -3.78 20.98
CA ARG A 23 -5.87 -4.82 20.91
C ARG A 23 -5.22 -4.87 19.52
N LEU A 24 -6.03 -4.90 18.46
CA LEU A 24 -5.55 -4.87 17.08
C LEU A 24 -4.66 -3.63 16.81
N ARG A 25 -5.05 -2.45 17.32
CA ARG A 25 -4.25 -1.22 17.20
C ARG A 25 -2.97 -1.27 18.02
N ALA A 26 -3.00 -1.85 19.22
CA ALA A 26 -1.86 -1.92 20.13
C ALA A 26 -0.80 -2.93 19.67
N GLN A 27 -1.17 -3.89 18.83
CA GLN A 27 -0.30 -4.92 18.30
C GLN A 27 -0.13 -4.76 16.78
N PRO A 28 0.76 -3.85 16.32
CA PRO A 28 1.00 -3.70 14.90
C PRO A 28 1.55 -4.99 14.29
N PHE A 29 1.27 -5.21 13.01
CA PHE A 29 1.92 -6.28 12.24
C PHE A 29 3.42 -6.07 12.15
N ASP A 30 4.15 -7.17 11.99
CA ASP A 30 5.60 -7.18 11.94
C ASP A 30 6.14 -6.45 10.71
N ILE A 31 7.37 -5.93 10.85
CA ILE A 31 8.09 -5.36 9.71
C ILE A 31 8.61 -6.52 8.86
N GLU A 32 8.18 -6.57 7.61
CA GLU A 32 8.63 -7.52 6.61
C GLU A 32 9.30 -6.76 5.47
N LEU A 33 10.64 -6.72 5.48
CA LEU A 33 11.39 -6.10 4.41
C LEU A 33 11.53 -7.05 3.21
N ARG A 34 10.44 -7.14 2.43
CA ARG A 34 10.34 -7.94 1.21
C ARG A 34 11.27 -7.41 0.09
N PRO A 35 11.60 -8.23 -0.93
CA PRO A 35 12.56 -7.86 -1.96
C PRO A 35 12.28 -6.52 -2.64
N GLU A 36 11.01 -6.21 -2.91
CA GLU A 36 10.55 -4.96 -3.53
C GLU A 36 10.85 -3.75 -2.65
N ALA A 37 10.49 -3.83 -1.37
CA ALA A 37 10.74 -2.77 -0.41
C ALA A 37 12.25 -2.58 -0.16
N ARG A 38 13.02 -3.66 -0.12
CA ARG A 38 14.48 -3.61 -0.01
C ARG A 38 15.11 -2.89 -1.21
N GLU A 39 14.67 -3.20 -2.42
CA GLU A 39 15.19 -2.55 -3.63
C GLU A 39 14.78 -1.09 -3.71
N MET A 40 13.54 -0.76 -3.34
CA MET A 40 13.06 0.61 -3.19
C MET A 40 14.00 1.41 -2.28
N LEU A 41 14.32 0.88 -1.10
CA LEU A 41 15.22 1.53 -0.15
C LEU A 41 16.64 1.68 -0.69
N ARG A 42 17.19 0.61 -1.28
CA ARG A 42 18.55 0.61 -1.85
C ARG A 42 18.71 1.68 -2.93
N ARG A 43 17.76 1.80 -3.85
CA ARG A 43 17.84 2.80 -4.93
C ARG A 43 17.58 4.22 -4.43
N THR A 44 16.68 4.39 -3.46
CA THR A 44 16.46 5.68 -2.79
C THR A 44 17.72 6.13 -2.03
N ALA A 45 18.44 5.19 -1.41
CA ALA A 45 19.68 5.43 -0.70
C ALA A 45 20.76 6.00 -1.63
N VAL A 46 20.92 5.46 -2.85
CA VAL A 46 21.84 5.98 -3.87
C VAL A 46 21.57 7.45 -4.18
N GLY A 47 20.29 7.82 -4.34
CA GLY A 47 19.90 9.22 -4.58
C GLY A 47 20.09 10.15 -3.37
N ALA A 48 20.23 9.61 -2.16
CA ALA A 48 20.35 10.38 -0.93
C ALA A 48 21.79 10.78 -0.57
N GLY A 49 22.80 10.16 -1.18
CA GLY A 49 24.23 10.42 -0.91
C GLY A 49 24.75 9.86 0.43
N PHE A 50 26.07 9.85 0.60
CA PHE A 50 26.73 9.44 1.85
C PHE A 50 26.58 10.52 2.95
N PRO A 51 26.40 10.16 4.24
CA PRO A 51 26.32 8.81 4.82
C PRO A 51 24.91 8.20 4.83
N LYS A 52 23.88 8.95 4.42
CA LYS A 52 22.48 8.52 4.49
C LYS A 52 22.23 7.22 3.73
N ALA A 53 22.92 7.03 2.60
CA ALA A 53 22.86 5.82 1.80
C ALA A 53 23.25 4.55 2.61
N PHE A 54 24.38 4.62 3.32
CA PHE A 54 24.97 3.51 4.08
C PHE A 54 24.05 2.96 5.18
N PHE A 55 23.35 3.85 5.88
CA PHE A 55 22.40 3.47 6.94
C PHE A 55 21.05 2.99 6.38
N MET A 56 20.62 3.48 5.20
CA MET A 56 19.38 3.03 4.55
C MET A 56 19.52 1.62 3.96
N GLU A 57 20.66 1.31 3.32
CA GLU A 57 20.95 -0.02 2.76
C GLU A 57 20.97 -1.12 3.83
N ARG A 58 21.41 -0.79 5.04
CA ARG A 58 21.46 -1.72 6.18
C ARG A 58 20.12 -1.88 6.91
N GLY A 59 19.07 -1.18 6.47
CA GLY A 59 17.75 -1.23 7.09
C GLY A 59 17.68 -0.56 8.46
N TRP A 60 18.75 0.09 8.93
CA TRP A 60 18.82 0.70 10.26
C TRP A 60 17.88 1.90 10.42
N PHE A 61 17.49 2.55 9.32
CA PHE A 61 16.45 3.58 9.31
C PHE A 61 15.01 3.04 9.26
N VAL A 62 14.82 1.77 8.90
CA VAL A 62 13.50 1.16 8.69
C VAL A 62 12.75 0.99 10.01
N THR A 63 13.44 0.82 11.13
CA THR A 63 12.80 0.46 12.40
C THR A 63 12.21 1.64 13.17
N GLY A 64 12.82 2.84 13.12
CA GLY A 64 12.44 3.96 14.00
C GLY A 64 11.89 5.22 13.31
N ALA A 65 12.61 5.80 12.35
CA ALA A 65 12.23 7.09 11.75
C ALA A 65 11.32 6.93 10.53
N MET A 66 11.50 5.86 9.77
CA MET A 66 10.76 5.58 8.54
C MET A 66 9.32 5.14 8.83
N THR A 67 9.12 4.25 9.79
CA THR A 67 7.79 3.74 10.20
C THR A 67 6.91 4.81 10.88
N ARG A 68 7.47 5.95 11.29
CA ARG A 68 6.69 7.11 11.76
C ARG A 68 5.94 7.81 10.62
N ARG A 69 6.38 7.66 9.37
CA ARG A 69 5.66 8.17 8.19
C ARG A 69 4.68 7.11 7.72
N ARG A 70 3.40 7.47 7.60
CA ARG A 70 2.31 6.55 7.25
C ARG A 70 2.57 5.75 5.96
N SER A 71 2.99 6.45 4.90
CA SER A 71 3.27 5.83 3.59
C SER A 71 4.45 4.86 3.65
N SER A 72 5.54 5.24 4.31
CA SER A 72 6.70 4.37 4.44
C SER A 72 6.42 3.17 5.35
N ASN A 73 5.63 3.33 6.41
CA ASN A 73 5.18 2.23 7.25
C ASN A 73 4.42 1.17 6.44
N ALA A 74 3.43 1.59 5.63
CA ALA A 74 2.63 0.69 4.82
C ALA A 74 3.41 -0.02 3.71
N SER A 75 4.61 0.46 3.35
CA SER A 75 5.48 -0.20 2.37
C SER A 75 6.30 -1.37 2.93
N VAL A 76 6.34 -1.54 4.26
CA VAL A 76 7.18 -2.55 4.94
C VAL A 76 6.43 -3.39 5.96
N ARG A 77 5.11 -3.22 6.09
CA ARG A 77 4.26 -4.08 6.92
C ARG A 77 2.81 -4.05 6.45
N ASN A 78 2.06 -5.09 6.79
CA ASN A 78 0.62 -5.09 6.66
C ASN A 78 0.00 -4.04 7.62
N THR A 79 -1.14 -3.46 7.24
CA THR A 79 -1.84 -2.47 8.06
C THR A 79 -3.34 -2.71 7.99
N CYS A 80 -4.06 -2.37 9.05
CA CYS A 80 -5.52 -2.36 9.09
C CYS A 80 -6.00 -1.06 9.76
N VAL A 81 -7.04 -0.47 9.20
CA VAL A 81 -7.67 0.75 9.73
C VAL A 81 -9.16 0.51 9.86
N VAL A 82 -9.74 0.92 10.99
CA VAL A 82 -11.20 0.92 11.16
C VAL A 82 -11.77 2.07 10.34
N THR A 83 -12.58 1.75 9.34
CA THR A 83 -13.20 2.74 8.43
C THR A 83 -14.67 2.97 8.74
N SER A 84 -15.30 2.05 9.47
CA SER A 84 -16.68 2.18 9.95
C SER A 84 -16.81 1.48 11.29
N LEU A 85 -17.59 2.07 12.20
CA LEU A 85 -17.99 1.48 13.46
C LEU A 85 -19.48 1.75 13.65
N GLN A 86 -20.26 0.69 13.84
CA GLN A 86 -21.71 0.76 13.95
C GLN A 86 -22.15 0.06 15.22
N ALA A 87 -22.80 0.84 16.10
CA ALA A 87 -23.47 0.35 17.29
C ALA A 87 -24.55 1.35 17.70
N GLY A 88 -25.64 0.86 18.27
CA GLY A 88 -26.72 1.73 18.75
C GLY A 88 -27.91 0.93 19.23
N GLY A 89 -28.51 1.38 20.33
CA GLY A 89 -29.78 0.87 20.85
C GLY A 89 -30.94 1.81 20.49
N PRO A 90 -32.20 1.35 20.61
CA PRO A 90 -33.37 2.19 20.34
C PRO A 90 -33.49 3.39 21.30
N ARG A 91 -32.78 3.37 22.44
CA ARG A 91 -32.71 4.46 23.43
C ARG A 91 -31.32 4.57 24.04
N PRO A 92 -30.91 5.73 24.57
CA PRO A 92 -29.59 5.94 25.17
C PRO A 92 -29.28 5.03 26.37
N ASN A 93 -30.30 4.54 27.09
CA ASN A 93 -30.16 3.67 28.25
C ASN A 93 -30.27 2.17 27.91
N VAL A 94 -30.27 1.80 26.63
CA VAL A 94 -30.32 0.41 26.18
C VAL A 94 -28.96 -0.01 25.65
N VAL A 95 -28.37 -1.01 26.27
CA VAL A 95 -27.14 -1.66 25.80
C VAL A 95 -27.51 -2.51 24.58
N PRO A 96 -26.94 -2.23 23.39
CA PRO A 96 -27.31 -2.94 22.17
C PRO A 96 -26.77 -4.38 22.17
N SER A 97 -27.52 -5.26 21.51
CA SER A 97 -27.16 -6.67 21.40
C SER A 97 -26.11 -6.97 20.34
N LYS A 98 -25.83 -6.02 19.43
CA LYS A 98 -24.91 -6.15 18.31
C LYS A 98 -24.09 -4.88 18.13
N ALA A 99 -22.86 -5.05 17.67
CA ALA A 99 -21.98 -4.00 17.19
C ALA A 99 -21.16 -4.58 16.02
N SER A 100 -20.78 -3.75 15.05
CA SER A 100 -19.97 -4.16 13.91
C SER A 100 -18.95 -3.08 13.55
N ALA A 101 -17.86 -3.49 12.92
CA ALA A 101 -16.85 -2.60 12.38
C ALA A 101 -16.43 -3.06 10.99
N VAL A 102 -15.97 -2.13 10.16
CA VAL A 102 -15.31 -2.43 8.88
C VAL A 102 -13.84 -2.09 9.02
N LEU A 103 -12.99 -3.05 8.63
CA LEU A 103 -11.55 -2.89 8.56
C LEU A 103 -11.13 -2.79 7.09
N ASP A 104 -10.45 -1.70 6.72
CA ASP A 104 -9.70 -1.61 5.48
C ASP A 104 -8.26 -2.02 5.78
N CYS A 105 -7.85 -3.16 5.22
CA CYS A 105 -6.52 -3.71 5.42
C CYS A 105 -5.72 -3.66 4.12
N ARG A 106 -4.45 -3.24 4.24
CA ARG A 106 -3.47 -3.22 3.15
C ARG A 106 -2.38 -4.22 3.47
N THR A 107 -2.18 -5.18 2.56
CA THR A 107 -1.19 -6.24 2.70
C THR A 107 -0.01 -6.03 1.75
N LEU A 108 1.17 -6.47 2.16
CA LEU A 108 2.36 -6.49 1.32
C LEU A 108 2.19 -7.48 0.16
N PRO A 109 2.89 -7.27 -0.97
CA PRO A 109 2.87 -8.22 -2.08
C PRO A 109 3.22 -9.66 -1.66
N GLY A 110 2.42 -10.61 -2.13
CA GLY A 110 2.58 -12.04 -1.79
C GLY A 110 2.24 -12.41 -0.35
N THR A 111 1.44 -11.58 0.35
CA THR A 111 0.86 -11.98 1.63
C THR A 111 -0.27 -12.96 1.40
N ASP A 112 -0.26 -14.10 2.10
CA ASP A 112 -1.37 -15.05 2.05
C ASP A 112 -2.59 -14.47 2.79
N SER A 113 -3.71 -14.33 2.08
CA SER A 113 -4.90 -13.67 2.63
C SER A 113 -5.57 -14.49 3.73
N ALA A 114 -5.53 -15.82 3.67
CA ALA A 114 -6.14 -16.67 4.69
C ALA A 114 -5.37 -16.56 6.02
N ALA A 115 -4.04 -16.70 5.97
CA ALA A 115 -3.18 -16.50 7.13
C ALA A 115 -3.29 -15.08 7.69
N PHE A 116 -3.40 -14.08 6.82
CA PHE A 116 -3.63 -12.70 7.26
C PHE A 116 -4.96 -12.54 8.01
N LEU A 117 -6.06 -13.09 7.51
CA LEU A 117 -7.36 -13.04 8.18
C LEU A 117 -7.34 -13.73 9.54
N GLU A 118 -6.71 -14.89 9.65
CA GLU A 118 -6.53 -15.56 10.95
C GLU A 118 -5.69 -14.70 11.91
N SER A 119 -4.61 -14.08 11.43
CA SER A 119 -3.82 -13.16 12.27
C SER A 119 -4.61 -11.94 12.75
N VAL A 120 -5.56 -11.42 11.95
CA VAL A 120 -6.47 -10.34 12.37
C VAL A 120 -7.41 -10.84 13.46
N LYS A 121 -7.99 -12.03 13.28
CA LYS A 121 -8.89 -12.66 14.24
C LYS A 121 -8.22 -12.93 15.59
N GLU A 122 -7.01 -13.45 15.57
CA GLU A 122 -6.18 -13.67 16.76
C GLU A 122 -5.89 -12.37 17.50
N ARG A 123 -5.54 -11.29 16.78
CA ARG A 123 -5.26 -9.97 17.38
C ARG A 123 -6.51 -9.30 17.96
N LEU A 124 -7.67 -9.52 17.36
CA LEU A 124 -8.94 -9.06 17.92
C LEU A 124 -9.23 -9.80 19.24
N ALA A 125 -8.96 -11.10 19.31
CA ALA A 125 -9.19 -11.95 20.48
C ALA A 125 -10.60 -11.75 21.06
N ILE A 126 -11.62 -11.75 20.20
CA ILE A 126 -13.04 -11.66 20.59
C ILE A 126 -13.66 -13.04 20.40
N ASP A 127 -14.15 -13.63 21.50
CA ASP A 127 -14.82 -14.92 21.44
C ASP A 127 -16.12 -14.83 20.63
N GLY A 128 -16.31 -15.75 19.69
CA GLY A 128 -17.52 -15.82 18.87
C GLY A 128 -17.70 -14.68 17.87
N VAL A 129 -16.68 -13.86 17.60
CA VAL A 129 -16.77 -12.82 16.56
C VAL A 129 -16.96 -13.44 15.18
N LYS A 130 -17.94 -12.93 14.42
CA LYS A 130 -18.11 -13.25 13.00
C LYS A 130 -17.29 -12.25 12.19
N ILE A 131 -16.34 -12.76 11.40
CA ILE A 131 -15.61 -11.97 10.40
C ILE A 131 -16.14 -12.34 9.02
N GLU A 132 -16.46 -11.33 8.22
CA GLU A 132 -16.92 -11.48 6.85
C GLU A 132 -16.01 -10.67 5.92
N VAL A 133 -15.56 -11.31 4.85
CA VAL A 133 -14.74 -10.68 3.83
C VAL A 133 -15.65 -9.94 2.87
N ILE A 134 -15.51 -8.61 2.81
CA ILE A 134 -16.26 -7.76 1.87
C ILE A 134 -15.61 -7.79 0.47
N ASP A 135 -14.30 -7.64 0.42
CA ASP A 135 -13.49 -7.63 -0.80
C ASP A 135 -12.06 -8.08 -0.50
N ILE A 136 -11.44 -8.80 -1.45
CA ILE A 136 -10.02 -9.17 -1.42
C ILE A 136 -9.42 -8.91 -2.79
N THR A 137 -8.41 -8.06 -2.81
CA THR A 137 -7.50 -7.93 -3.96
C THR A 137 -6.11 -8.36 -3.52
N GLN A 138 -5.50 -9.28 -4.27
CA GLN A 138 -4.15 -9.74 -3.96
C GLN A 138 -3.10 -8.65 -4.16
N GLY A 139 -2.24 -8.47 -3.16
CA GLY A 139 -1.05 -7.65 -3.29
C GLY A 139 -0.08 -8.30 -4.28
N THR A 140 0.17 -7.65 -5.41
CA THR A 140 1.07 -8.15 -6.46
C THR A 140 2.14 -7.13 -6.79
N ALA A 141 3.28 -7.60 -7.27
CA ALA A 141 4.40 -6.76 -7.67
C ALA A 141 4.88 -7.13 -9.07
N SER A 142 5.51 -6.18 -9.75
CA SER A 142 6.22 -6.42 -11.01
C SER A 142 7.73 -6.40 -10.77
N PRO A 143 8.50 -7.28 -11.43
CA PRO A 143 9.94 -7.41 -11.19
C PRO A 143 10.70 -6.18 -11.67
N TRP A 144 11.66 -5.64 -10.93
CA TRP A 144 12.49 -4.52 -11.41
C TRP A 144 13.57 -4.93 -12.42
N THR A 145 13.57 -6.19 -12.85
CA THR A 145 14.47 -6.76 -13.87
C THR A 145 13.82 -6.88 -15.25
N SER A 146 12.59 -6.40 -15.42
CA SER A 146 11.90 -6.46 -16.72
C SER A 146 12.53 -5.52 -17.75
N GLN A 147 12.33 -5.85 -19.03
CA GLN A 147 12.77 -4.99 -20.14
C GLN A 147 12.16 -3.58 -20.04
N LEU A 148 10.88 -3.49 -19.67
CA LEU A 148 10.18 -2.21 -19.52
C LEU A 148 10.76 -1.38 -18.38
N PHE A 149 11.11 -2.02 -17.25
CA PHE A 149 11.79 -1.31 -16.16
C PHE A 149 13.15 -0.77 -16.60
N GLY A 150 13.94 -1.56 -17.33
CA GLY A 150 15.19 -1.08 -17.91
C GLY A 150 15.01 0.08 -18.91
N ALA A 151 13.92 0.10 -19.68
CA ALA A 151 13.60 1.23 -20.55
C ALA A 151 13.27 2.50 -19.75
N PHE A 152 12.62 2.38 -18.58
CA PHE A 152 12.45 3.51 -17.67
C PHE A 152 13.79 4.08 -17.22
N GLU A 153 14.74 3.23 -16.83
CA GLU A 153 16.08 3.66 -16.39
C GLU A 153 16.84 4.43 -17.47
N ARG A 154 16.66 4.08 -18.75
CA ARG A 154 17.32 4.76 -19.87
C ARG A 154 16.68 6.10 -20.24
N HIS A 155 15.35 6.19 -20.19
CA HIS A 155 14.61 7.32 -20.78
C HIS A 155 14.03 8.30 -19.76
N LEU A 156 13.88 7.90 -18.48
CA LEU A 156 13.49 8.80 -17.40
C LEU A 156 14.75 9.42 -16.79
N THR A 157 15.18 10.54 -17.34
CA THR A 157 16.37 11.28 -16.90
C THR A 157 16.06 12.28 -15.78
N GLY A 158 17.07 12.64 -14.98
CA GLY A 158 16.94 13.64 -13.90
C GLY A 158 16.87 13.05 -12.48
N GLY A 159 17.04 11.74 -12.32
CA GLY A 159 17.09 11.07 -11.02
C GLY A 159 17.34 9.56 -11.14
N VAL A 160 17.25 8.86 -10.01
CA VAL A 160 17.31 7.40 -9.94
C VAL A 160 15.88 6.86 -10.08
N VAL A 161 15.66 5.91 -10.99
CA VAL A 161 14.38 5.19 -11.10
C VAL A 161 14.27 4.19 -9.96
N VAL A 162 13.18 4.27 -9.19
CA VAL A 162 12.95 3.45 -7.99
C VAL A 162 11.65 2.64 -8.17
N PRO A 163 11.66 1.31 -7.95
CA PRO A 163 10.43 0.52 -7.89
C PRO A 163 9.73 0.83 -6.57
N VAL A 164 8.56 1.46 -6.61
CA VAL A 164 7.83 1.87 -5.41
C VAL A 164 6.79 0.82 -5.06
N VAL A 165 6.83 0.35 -3.80
CA VAL A 165 5.72 -0.40 -3.20
C VAL A 165 4.65 0.61 -2.79
N SER A 166 3.59 0.73 -3.58
CA SER A 166 2.47 1.62 -3.29
C SER A 166 1.51 0.95 -2.30
N PRO A 167 1.05 1.65 -1.24
CA PRO A 167 0.01 1.14 -0.35
C PRO A 167 -1.39 1.20 -0.99
N GLY A 168 -1.56 1.95 -2.09
CA GLY A 168 -2.82 2.04 -2.81
C GLY A 168 -3.00 0.91 -3.82
N SER A 169 -4.24 0.50 -4.03
CA SER A 169 -4.59 -0.40 -5.14
C SER A 169 -4.54 0.34 -6.48
N THR A 170 -4.19 -0.37 -7.54
CA THR A 170 -4.19 0.13 -8.92
C THR A 170 -4.61 -1.01 -9.85
N ASP A 171 -5.06 -0.68 -11.05
CA ASP A 171 -5.43 -1.68 -12.06
C ASP A 171 -4.30 -2.65 -12.43
N SER A 172 -3.06 -2.35 -12.03
CA SER A 172 -1.90 -3.20 -12.21
C SER A 172 -2.08 -4.60 -11.60
N SER A 173 -2.81 -4.74 -10.48
CA SER A 173 -3.06 -6.06 -9.88
C SER A 173 -3.93 -6.92 -10.78
N PHE A 174 -5.05 -6.36 -11.28
CA PHE A 174 -5.97 -7.05 -12.16
C PHE A 174 -5.33 -7.41 -13.51
N LEU A 175 -4.51 -6.50 -14.07
CA LEU A 175 -3.81 -6.78 -15.33
C LEU A 175 -2.79 -7.92 -15.17
N ARG A 176 -2.07 -7.99 -14.04
CA ARG A 176 -1.18 -9.11 -13.76
C ARG A 176 -1.93 -10.41 -13.55
N GLU A 177 -3.05 -10.38 -12.83
CA GLU A 177 -3.92 -11.53 -12.64
C GLU A 177 -4.50 -12.05 -13.97
N ALA A 178 -4.79 -11.14 -14.91
CA ALA A 178 -5.20 -11.47 -16.28
C ALA A 178 -4.06 -12.01 -17.17
N GLY A 179 -2.84 -12.18 -16.64
CA GLY A 179 -1.71 -12.80 -17.35
C GLY A 179 -0.73 -11.81 -17.99
N VAL A 180 -0.78 -10.52 -17.68
CA VAL A 180 0.26 -9.57 -18.12
C VAL A 180 1.50 -9.73 -17.23
N ASP A 181 2.62 -10.14 -17.84
CA ASP A 181 3.87 -10.47 -17.13
C ASP A 181 4.36 -9.38 -16.14
N TYR A 182 4.27 -8.11 -16.55
CA TYR A 182 4.67 -6.98 -15.73
C TYR A 182 3.91 -5.70 -16.10
N VAL A 183 3.51 -4.94 -15.07
CA VAL A 183 2.70 -3.73 -15.18
C VAL A 183 3.21 -2.69 -14.19
N TYR A 184 3.49 -1.48 -14.66
CA TYR A 184 3.94 -0.37 -13.83
C TYR A 184 3.09 0.86 -14.10
N GLY A 185 2.72 1.56 -13.04
CA GLY A 185 2.22 2.93 -13.14
C GLY A 185 3.39 3.91 -13.26
N ILE A 186 3.36 4.78 -14.25
CA ILE A 186 4.33 5.88 -14.38
C ILE A 186 3.60 7.19 -14.66
N THR A 187 4.15 8.28 -14.15
CA THR A 187 3.76 9.64 -14.51
C THR A 187 4.98 10.28 -15.18
N PRO A 188 5.06 10.32 -16.53
CA PRO A 188 6.30 10.63 -17.25
C PRO A 188 6.66 12.12 -17.24
N ILE A 189 6.21 12.88 -16.25
CA ILE A 189 6.39 14.33 -16.13
C ILE A 189 7.19 14.67 -14.87
N MET A 190 7.95 15.77 -14.92
CA MET A 190 8.58 16.30 -13.71
C MET A 190 7.56 17.16 -12.96
N ILE A 191 7.30 16.81 -11.71
CA ILE A 191 6.33 17.52 -10.85
C ILE A 191 7.11 18.22 -9.73
N THR A 192 6.84 19.51 -9.53
CA THR A 192 7.37 20.26 -8.38
C THR A 192 6.61 19.94 -7.10
N SER A 193 7.18 20.22 -5.94
CA SER A 193 6.47 20.02 -4.67
C SER A 193 5.17 20.83 -4.56
N GLU A 194 5.09 22.00 -5.19
CA GLU A 194 3.87 22.82 -5.25
C GLU A 194 2.78 22.16 -6.10
N GLU A 195 3.11 21.71 -7.32
CA GLU A 195 2.17 20.98 -8.19
C GLU A 195 1.69 19.69 -7.50
N LEU A 196 2.60 18.93 -6.90
CA LEU A 196 2.26 17.69 -6.19
C LEU A 196 1.29 17.93 -5.02
N ALA A 197 1.40 19.08 -4.33
CA ALA A 197 0.50 19.44 -3.25
C ALA A 197 -0.94 19.76 -3.72
N THR A 198 -1.14 19.98 -5.03
CA THR A 198 -2.46 20.20 -5.62
C THR A 198 -3.15 18.92 -6.10
N LEU A 199 -2.46 17.77 -6.07
CA LEU A 199 -3.00 16.48 -6.49
C LEU A 199 -4.25 16.12 -5.67
N HIS A 200 -5.37 15.80 -6.34
CA HIS A 200 -6.69 15.57 -5.74
C HIS A 200 -7.26 16.78 -4.97
N GLY A 201 -6.76 17.99 -5.25
CA GLY A 201 -7.16 19.23 -4.60
C GLY A 201 -7.69 20.28 -5.58
N ALA A 202 -8.01 21.46 -5.04
CA ALA A 202 -8.38 22.60 -5.86
C ALA A 202 -7.19 23.05 -6.73
N HIS A 203 -7.47 23.41 -7.98
CA HIS A 203 -6.48 23.89 -8.94
C HIS A 203 -5.32 22.90 -9.23
N GLU A 204 -5.61 21.60 -9.23
CA GLU A 204 -4.71 20.58 -9.77
C GLU A 204 -4.24 20.98 -11.17
N ARG A 205 -2.92 21.07 -11.35
CA ARG A 205 -2.33 21.62 -12.57
C ARG A 205 -0.98 20.99 -12.88
N VAL A 206 -0.61 21.08 -14.15
CA VAL A 206 0.71 20.71 -14.66
C VAL A 206 1.24 21.79 -15.59
N ARG A 207 2.54 22.07 -15.53
CA ARG A 207 3.20 22.95 -16.50
C ARG A 207 3.07 22.38 -17.92
N ARG A 208 2.58 23.20 -18.85
CA ARG A 208 2.42 22.82 -20.29
C ARG A 208 3.68 22.20 -20.91
N LYS A 209 4.87 22.70 -20.54
CA LYS A 209 6.15 22.15 -21.03
C LYS A 209 6.35 20.67 -20.66
N GLU A 210 5.89 20.27 -19.47
CA GLU A 210 6.05 18.91 -18.99
C GLU A 210 5.08 17.95 -19.70
N LEU A 211 3.91 18.42 -20.13
CA LEU A 211 3.01 17.58 -20.94
C LEU A 211 3.71 17.13 -22.24
N GLY A 212 4.36 18.06 -22.96
CA GLY A 212 5.12 17.74 -24.18
C GLY A 212 6.35 16.88 -23.89
N ALA A 213 7.12 17.21 -22.86
CA ALA A 213 8.29 16.42 -22.46
C ALA A 213 7.90 15.00 -22.02
N GLY A 214 6.79 14.85 -21.31
CA GLY A 214 6.30 13.56 -20.84
C GLY A 214 5.80 12.66 -21.96
N LEU A 215 5.11 13.23 -22.97
CA LEU A 215 4.77 12.49 -24.18
C LEU A 215 6.03 11.94 -24.86
N LEU A 216 7.05 12.78 -25.05
CA LEU A 216 8.32 12.35 -25.66
C LEU A 216 9.02 11.24 -24.87
N ARG A 217 9.07 11.34 -23.53
CA ARG A 217 9.63 10.28 -22.67
C ARG A 217 8.85 8.98 -22.82
N LEU A 218 7.53 9.04 -22.78
CA LEU A 218 6.66 7.87 -22.95
C LEU A 218 6.84 7.22 -24.32
N THR A 219 6.85 8.02 -25.39
CA THR A 219 7.08 7.53 -26.76
C THR A 219 8.44 6.83 -26.88
N ARG A 220 9.51 7.38 -26.30
CA ARG A 220 10.84 6.73 -26.31
C ARG A 220 10.85 5.40 -25.59
N ILE A 221 10.22 5.32 -24.41
CA ILE A 221 10.07 4.06 -23.66
C ILE A 221 9.34 3.01 -24.50
N LEU A 222 8.22 3.39 -25.14
CA LEU A 222 7.46 2.48 -25.99
C LEU A 222 8.26 2.01 -27.21
N ILE A 223 8.97 2.92 -27.89
CA ILE A 223 9.84 2.56 -29.02
C ILE A 223 10.92 1.58 -28.59
N ASP A 224 11.61 1.84 -27.46
CA ASP A 224 12.66 0.96 -26.94
C ASP A 224 12.14 -0.46 -26.71
N VAL A 225 11.00 -0.61 -26.02
CA VAL A 225 10.46 -1.93 -25.68
C VAL A 225 9.84 -2.64 -26.89
N CYS A 226 9.12 -1.92 -27.75
CA CYS A 226 8.38 -2.52 -28.87
C CYS A 226 9.23 -2.73 -30.13
N VAL A 227 10.20 -1.86 -30.41
CA VAL A 227 11.04 -1.95 -31.62
C VAL A 227 12.25 -2.86 -31.41
N ALA A 228 12.79 -2.95 -30.19
CA ALA A 228 13.86 -3.91 -29.86
C ALA A 228 13.42 -5.38 -29.98
N LYS A 229 12.10 -5.65 -30.10
CA LYS A 229 11.53 -6.99 -30.29
C LYS A 229 11.57 -7.52 -31.72
N ARG A 230 12.05 -6.79 -32.73
CA ARG A 230 12.21 -7.39 -34.07
C ARG A 230 13.26 -8.51 -33.98
N PRO A 231 12.89 -9.79 -34.19
CA PRO A 231 13.90 -10.82 -34.40
C PRO A 231 14.71 -10.39 -35.60
N GLN A 232 16.03 -10.57 -35.56
CA GLN A 232 16.74 -10.68 -36.83
C GLN A 232 16.11 -11.86 -37.55
N MET A 233 15.29 -11.58 -38.56
CA MET A 233 14.93 -12.58 -39.55
C MET A 233 16.25 -13.02 -40.16
N GLY A 234 16.70 -14.22 -39.78
CA GLY A 234 17.90 -14.82 -40.31
C GLY A 234 17.86 -14.80 -41.83
N SER A 235 18.93 -14.29 -42.42
CA SER A 235 19.28 -14.44 -43.84
C SER A 235 19.51 -15.89 -44.20
#